data_AF-A0A8T2XVS9-F1
#
_entry.id   AF-A0A8T2XVS9-F1
#
_cell.length_a   1.000
_cell.length_b   1.000
_cell.length_c   1.000
_cell.angle_alpha   90.00
_cell.angle_beta   90.00
_cell.angle_gamma   90.00
#
_symmetry.space_group_name_H-M   'P 1'
#
loop_
_entity.id
_entity.type
_entity.pdbx_description
1 polymer ?
#
loop_
_entity_poly.entity_id
_entity_poly.type
_entity_poly.pdbx_seq_one_letter_code
_entity_poly.pdbx_strand_id
1 'polypeptide(L)'
;MRGTLLANRRMVQRFRQLAITAVKSSKIKLLLLCCIAFTVLVVGTRASDFMGGTNYSDSVDQFPLPEKGYAIVMNTWKRYDLLKQSISHYSSCAGLKSIHIVWSEPNPPSDSLSKFLNHVVESKTKGLKKIKLSFDINKEDSLNNRFKEISGLKTDAVFSIDDDVIFPCSSVEFAFKVWQSAPDAMVGFVPRAHWVDKSQGKKDYYTYGGWWSVWWTGTYSMVLSKAAFFNKKYLRLYTNEMPASIKEFVTKNRFVLYLVFYLATVSVIFIQWLLFFLILEWIHQKL
;
A
#
# COMPACT_ATOMS: atom_id res chain seq x y z
N MET A 1 -19.83 -20.02 80.56
CA MET A 1 -20.50 -19.15 79.56
C MET A 1 -19.46 -18.59 78.58
N ARG A 2 -19.26 -19.19 77.41
CA ARG A 2 -18.23 -18.73 76.42
C ARG A 2 -18.69 -18.87 74.95
N GLY A 3 -19.99 -19.01 74.71
CA GLY A 3 -20.56 -19.36 73.39
C GLY A 3 -21.10 -18.19 72.56
N THR A 4 -21.35 -17.02 73.15
CA THR A 4 -22.18 -15.97 72.50
C THR A 4 -21.40 -14.95 71.67
N LEU A 5 -20.08 -14.77 71.91
CA LEU A 5 -19.26 -13.77 71.22
C LEU A 5 -18.71 -14.21 69.85
N LEU A 6 -18.59 -15.53 69.60
CA LEU A 6 -18.04 -16.07 68.34
C LEU A 6 -19.08 -16.12 67.20
N ALA A 7 -20.37 -16.29 67.53
CA ALA A 7 -21.45 -16.33 66.56
C ALA A 7 -21.65 -14.97 65.86
N ASN A 8 -21.51 -13.87 66.61
CA ASN A 8 -21.75 -12.53 66.10
C ASN A 8 -20.65 -12.08 65.11
N ARG A 9 -19.38 -12.47 65.34
CA ARG A 9 -18.27 -12.16 64.41
C ARG A 9 -18.37 -12.89 63.06
N ARG A 10 -18.82 -14.17 63.06
CA ARG A 10 -19.02 -14.93 61.81
C ARG A 10 -20.19 -14.40 60.99
N MET A 11 -21.29 -13.98 61.63
CA MET A 11 -22.41 -13.36 60.92
C MET A 11 -22.00 -12.04 60.26
N VAL A 12 -21.32 -11.15 60.99
CA VAL A 12 -20.86 -9.86 60.46
C VAL A 12 -19.89 -10.03 59.28
N GLN A 13 -18.99 -11.02 59.32
CA GLN A 13 -18.11 -11.33 58.20
C GLN A 13 -18.87 -11.84 56.97
N ARG A 14 -19.88 -12.70 57.16
CA ARG A 14 -20.75 -13.16 56.06
C ARG A 14 -21.55 -12.02 55.44
N PHE A 15 -22.10 -11.10 56.24
CA PHE A 15 -22.78 -9.91 55.71
C PHE A 15 -21.83 -8.99 54.94
N ARG A 16 -20.60 -8.77 55.43
CA ARG A 16 -19.58 -8.01 54.70
C ARG A 16 -19.19 -8.67 53.38
N GLN A 17 -19.01 -10.00 53.36
CA GLN A 17 -18.72 -10.73 52.11
C GLN A 17 -19.90 -10.69 51.13
N LEU A 18 -21.13 -10.83 51.59
CA LEU A 18 -22.33 -10.69 50.75
C LEU A 18 -22.48 -9.27 50.21
N ALA A 19 -22.21 -8.24 51.02
CA ALA A 19 -22.21 -6.85 50.58
C ALA A 19 -21.10 -6.56 49.54
N ILE A 20 -19.89 -7.10 49.74
CA ILE A 20 -18.79 -6.95 48.77
C ILE A 20 -19.10 -7.67 47.46
N THR A 21 -19.70 -8.87 47.50
CA THR A 21 -20.12 -9.60 46.30
C THR A 21 -21.28 -8.90 45.58
N ALA A 22 -22.24 -8.34 46.32
CA ALA A 22 -23.34 -7.55 45.77
C ALA A 22 -22.85 -6.24 45.13
N VAL A 23 -21.90 -5.55 45.76
CA VAL A 23 -21.28 -4.32 45.22
C VAL A 23 -20.39 -4.62 44.02
N LYS A 24 -19.69 -5.76 44.00
CA LYS A 24 -18.96 -6.20 42.79
C LYS A 24 -19.92 -6.55 41.65
N SER A 25 -21.04 -7.22 41.95
CA SER A 25 -22.09 -7.53 40.97
C SER A 25 -22.75 -6.28 40.40
N SER A 26 -23.07 -5.28 41.23
CA SER A 26 -23.65 -4.02 40.76
C SER A 26 -22.66 -3.19 39.94
N LYS A 27 -21.37 -3.18 40.29
CA LYS A 27 -20.31 -2.54 39.47
C LYS A 27 -20.15 -3.23 38.11
N ILE A 28 -20.19 -4.57 38.06
CA ILE A 28 -20.11 -5.32 36.79
C ILE A 28 -21.35 -5.06 35.92
N LYS A 29 -22.55 -5.04 36.52
CA LYS A 29 -23.79 -4.70 35.80
C LYS A 29 -23.75 -3.27 35.26
N LEU A 30 -23.24 -2.31 36.04
CA LEU A 30 -23.07 -0.92 35.59
C LEU A 30 -22.07 -0.82 34.44
N LEU A 31 -20.95 -1.55 34.52
CA LEU A 31 -19.93 -1.55 33.46
C LEU A 31 -20.47 -2.15 32.16
N LEU A 32 -21.22 -3.25 32.24
CA LEU A 32 -21.93 -3.84 31.09
C LEU A 32 -22.94 -2.87 30.48
N LEU A 33 -23.70 -2.14 31.32
CA LEU A 33 -24.66 -1.14 30.87
C LEU A 33 -23.97 0.03 30.16
N CYS A 34 -22.83 0.49 30.69
CA CYS A 34 -21.99 1.50 30.04
C CYS A 34 -21.42 1.01 28.72
N CYS A 35 -20.94 -0.25 28.65
CA CYS A 35 -20.45 -0.84 27.41
C CYS A 35 -21.57 -0.91 26.36
N ILE A 36 -22.76 -1.41 26.71
CA ILE A 36 -23.91 -1.49 25.80
C ILE A 36 -24.32 -0.09 25.34
N ALA A 37 -24.40 0.88 26.25
CA ALA A 37 -24.71 2.27 25.91
C ALA A 37 -23.68 2.86 24.94
N PHE A 38 -22.39 2.60 25.17
CA PHE A 38 -21.31 3.04 24.28
C PHE A 38 -21.41 2.38 22.90
N THR A 39 -21.71 1.09 22.81
CA THR A 39 -21.92 0.40 21.52
C THR A 39 -23.13 0.97 20.78
N VAL A 40 -24.24 1.24 21.47
CA VAL A 40 -25.43 1.87 20.88
C VAL A 40 -25.12 3.29 20.42
N LEU A 41 -24.32 4.05 21.16
CA LEU A 41 -23.92 5.40 20.80
C LEU A 41 -23.02 5.39 19.55
N VAL A 42 -22.03 4.49 19.48
CA VAL A 42 -21.15 4.33 18.30
C VAL A 42 -21.94 3.87 17.07
N VAL A 43 -22.86 2.90 17.22
CA VAL A 43 -23.71 2.43 16.11
C VAL A 43 -24.72 3.50 15.70
N GLY A 44 -25.29 4.24 16.64
CA GLY A 44 -26.21 5.35 16.40
C GLY A 44 -25.54 6.51 15.66
N THR A 45 -24.32 6.89 16.06
CA THR A 45 -23.54 7.91 15.35
C THR A 45 -23.12 7.46 13.95
N ARG A 46 -22.89 6.16 13.75
CA ARG A 46 -22.58 5.58 12.43
C ARG A 46 -23.83 5.43 11.55
N ALA A 47 -25.02 5.27 12.13
CA ALA A 47 -26.28 5.23 11.40
C ALA A 47 -26.66 6.62 10.84
N SER A 48 -26.34 7.70 11.55
CA SER A 48 -26.44 9.06 11.02
C SER A 48 -25.46 9.33 9.87
N ASP A 49 -24.29 8.69 9.87
CA ASP A 49 -23.33 8.75 8.75
C ASP A 49 -23.75 7.86 7.56
N PHE A 50 -24.67 6.89 7.76
CA PHE A 50 -25.16 5.99 6.72
C PHE A 50 -26.50 6.43 6.11
N MET A 51 -27.20 7.39 6.71
CA MET A 51 -28.49 7.92 6.23
C MET A 51 -28.48 9.42 5.92
N GLY A 52 -27.29 10.05 5.89
CA GLY A 52 -27.07 11.38 5.35
C GLY A 52 -26.52 11.31 3.93
N GLY A 53 -27.37 10.96 2.96
CA GLY A 53 -27.06 11.11 1.53
C GLY A 53 -26.99 12.59 1.16
N THR A 54 -25.92 13.27 1.54
CA THR A 54 -25.61 14.59 0.99
C THR A 54 -25.16 14.38 -0.44
N ASN A 55 -26.00 14.80 -1.39
CA ASN A 55 -25.64 15.02 -2.78
C ASN A 55 -24.52 16.04 -2.83
N TYR A 56 -23.29 15.58 -2.63
CA TYR A 56 -22.11 16.36 -2.92
C TYR A 56 -21.91 16.25 -4.43
N SER A 57 -22.68 17.04 -5.17
CA SER A 57 -22.32 17.46 -6.52
C SER A 57 -21.13 18.38 -6.38
N ASP A 58 -19.98 17.80 -6.05
CA ASP A 58 -18.71 18.48 -6.21
C ASP A 58 -18.45 18.48 -7.71
N SER A 59 -18.81 19.60 -8.33
CA SER A 59 -18.14 20.08 -9.52
C SER A 59 -16.66 20.18 -9.19
N VAL A 60 -15.94 19.07 -9.36
CA VAL A 60 -14.49 19.07 -9.47
C VAL A 60 -14.21 20.00 -10.63
N ASP A 61 -13.73 21.20 -10.30
CA ASP A 61 -13.23 22.16 -11.27
C ASP A 61 -12.38 21.40 -12.28
N GLN A 62 -12.89 21.38 -13.50
CA GLN A 62 -12.32 20.69 -14.62
C GLN A 62 -11.14 21.52 -15.11
N PHE A 63 -10.03 21.48 -14.37
CA PHE A 63 -8.73 21.78 -14.94
C PHE A 63 -8.53 20.78 -16.08
N PRO A 64 -8.37 21.24 -17.34
CA PRO A 64 -8.05 20.33 -18.42
C PRO A 64 -6.61 19.87 -18.20
N LEU A 65 -6.43 18.84 -17.38
CA LEU A 65 -5.18 18.12 -17.28
C LEU A 65 -4.91 17.54 -18.68
N PRO A 66 -3.75 17.84 -19.29
CA PRO A 66 -3.39 17.21 -20.56
C PRO A 66 -3.44 15.71 -20.32
N GLU A 67 -4.24 14.98 -21.12
CA GLU A 67 -4.41 13.52 -21.32
C GLU A 67 -3.49 12.49 -20.60
N LYS A 68 -3.05 12.72 -19.37
CA LYS A 68 -2.05 11.89 -18.68
C LYS A 68 -2.81 10.84 -17.90
N GLY A 69 -2.85 9.64 -18.47
CA GLY A 69 -3.19 8.43 -17.74
C GLY A 69 -1.94 7.74 -17.19
N TYR A 70 -2.09 6.48 -16.81
CA TYR A 70 -1.01 5.67 -16.26
C TYR A 70 -0.85 4.35 -17.00
N ALA A 71 0.35 3.77 -16.90
CA ALA A 71 0.60 2.41 -17.34
C ALA A 71 0.54 1.46 -16.14
N ILE A 72 0.05 0.25 -16.35
CA ILE A 72 0.17 -0.83 -15.37
C ILE A 72 1.36 -1.69 -15.72
N VAL A 73 2.19 -1.98 -14.72
CA VAL A 73 3.27 -2.98 -14.81
C VAL A 73 2.91 -4.12 -13.87
N MET A 74 2.60 -5.28 -14.45
CA MET A 74 2.09 -6.44 -13.73
C MET A 74 3.02 -7.62 -13.83
N ASN A 75 3.44 -8.13 -12.68
CA ASN A 75 4.26 -9.33 -12.60
C ASN A 75 3.40 -10.59 -12.55
N THR A 76 3.80 -11.60 -13.31
CA THR A 76 3.15 -12.91 -13.34
C THR A 76 4.18 -14.04 -13.34
N TRP A 77 3.83 -15.15 -12.71
CA TRP A 77 4.58 -16.40 -12.79
C TRP A 77 3.64 -17.59 -12.57
N LYS A 78 3.30 -18.33 -13.63
CA LYS A 78 2.48 -19.55 -13.60
C LYS A 78 1.12 -19.39 -12.89
N ARG A 79 0.56 -18.17 -12.88
CA ARG A 79 -0.72 -17.83 -12.23
C ARG A 79 -1.71 -17.22 -13.22
N TYR A 80 -1.87 -17.88 -14.37
CA TYR A 80 -2.61 -17.33 -15.51
C TYR A 80 -4.07 -16.97 -15.21
N ASP A 81 -4.74 -17.69 -14.31
CA ASP A 81 -6.14 -17.40 -13.98
C ASP A 81 -6.27 -16.12 -13.15
N LEU A 82 -5.33 -15.85 -12.25
CA LEU A 82 -5.27 -14.58 -11.51
C LEU A 82 -4.89 -13.43 -12.44
N LEU A 83 -3.91 -13.65 -13.33
CA LEU A 83 -3.56 -12.69 -14.37
C LEU A 83 -4.78 -12.31 -15.22
N LYS A 84 -5.55 -13.28 -15.71
CA LYS A 84 -6.77 -13.03 -16.49
C LYS A 84 -7.79 -12.18 -15.72
N GLN A 85 -8.02 -12.50 -14.44
CA GLN A 85 -8.93 -11.74 -13.58
C GLN A 85 -8.46 -10.30 -13.38
N SER A 86 -7.19 -10.12 -13.04
CA SER A 86 -6.58 -8.81 -12.83
C SER A 86 -6.60 -7.96 -14.11
N ILE A 87 -6.23 -8.51 -15.26
CA ILE A 87 -6.29 -7.80 -16.55
C ILE A 87 -7.73 -7.41 -16.90
N SER A 88 -8.70 -8.31 -16.71
CA SER A 88 -10.12 -8.02 -16.96
C SER A 88 -10.64 -6.86 -16.10
N HIS A 89 -10.26 -6.84 -14.82
CA HIS A 89 -10.62 -5.77 -13.89
C HIS A 89 -9.96 -4.44 -14.30
N TYR A 90 -8.63 -4.40 -14.37
CA TYR A 90 -7.90 -3.15 -14.57
C TYR A 90 -8.13 -2.55 -15.96
N SER A 91 -8.46 -3.36 -16.98
CA SER A 91 -8.84 -2.87 -18.32
C SER A 91 -10.09 -1.99 -18.31
N SER A 92 -10.89 -2.04 -17.25
CA SER A 92 -12.06 -1.17 -17.07
C SER A 92 -11.74 0.20 -16.44
N CYS A 93 -10.52 0.41 -15.92
CA CYS A 93 -10.17 1.66 -15.25
C CYS A 93 -9.96 2.82 -16.25
N ALA A 94 -10.49 3.99 -15.90
CA ALA A 94 -10.60 5.14 -16.80
C ALA A 94 -9.24 5.77 -17.15
N GLY A 95 -8.28 5.79 -16.21
CA GLY A 95 -6.96 6.36 -16.38
C GLY A 95 -5.94 5.45 -17.08
N LEU A 96 -6.24 4.16 -17.28
CA LEU A 96 -5.28 3.18 -17.81
C LEU A 96 -4.91 3.42 -19.30
N LYS A 97 -3.65 3.58 -19.68
CA LYS A 97 -3.22 3.78 -21.08
C LYS A 97 -2.54 2.56 -21.70
N SER A 98 -1.77 1.81 -20.92
CA SER A 98 -1.14 0.57 -21.36
C SER A 98 -0.96 -0.40 -20.21
N ILE A 99 -0.89 -1.69 -20.53
CA ILE A 99 -0.55 -2.75 -19.60
C ILE A 99 0.71 -3.46 -20.10
N HIS A 100 1.68 -3.59 -19.21
CA HIS A 100 2.95 -4.25 -19.42
C HIS A 100 3.01 -5.46 -18.49
N ILE A 101 2.97 -6.65 -19.07
CA ILE A 101 3.08 -7.91 -18.34
C ILE A 101 4.56 -8.28 -18.27
N VAL A 102 5.14 -8.19 -17.08
CA VAL A 102 6.51 -8.65 -16.83
C VAL A 102 6.50 -10.16 -16.81
N TRP A 103 6.95 -10.76 -17.90
CA TRP A 103 6.94 -12.19 -18.12
C TRP A 103 8.31 -12.76 -17.81
N SER A 104 8.42 -13.55 -16.74
CA SER A 104 9.69 -14.14 -16.29
C SER A 104 9.78 -15.64 -16.52
N GLU A 105 8.80 -16.25 -17.18
CA GLU A 105 8.81 -17.71 -17.42
C GLU A 105 9.74 -18.11 -18.56
N PRO A 106 10.32 -19.34 -18.54
CA PRO A 106 11.26 -19.79 -19.57
C PRO A 106 10.66 -19.81 -20.98
N ASN A 107 9.38 -20.18 -21.08
CA ASN A 107 8.65 -20.22 -22.35
C ASN A 107 7.85 -18.94 -22.53
N PRO A 108 7.72 -18.42 -23.76
CA PRO A 108 6.85 -17.28 -24.03
C PRO A 108 5.38 -17.60 -23.69
N PRO A 109 4.53 -16.57 -23.49
CA PRO A 109 3.11 -16.76 -23.26
C PRO A 109 2.49 -17.50 -24.44
N SER A 110 1.68 -18.52 -24.15
CA SER A 110 0.97 -19.27 -25.20
C SER A 110 0.08 -18.35 -26.05
N ASP A 111 -0.11 -18.70 -27.32
CA ASP A 111 -0.97 -17.93 -28.24
C ASP A 111 -2.41 -17.82 -27.72
N SER A 112 -2.93 -18.86 -27.08
CA SER A 112 -4.27 -18.86 -26.49
C SER A 112 -4.40 -17.84 -25.36
N LEU A 113 -3.41 -17.78 -24.47
CA LEU A 113 -3.35 -16.77 -23.40
C LEU A 113 -3.25 -15.36 -23.98
N SER A 114 -2.34 -15.15 -24.94
CA SER A 114 -2.14 -13.84 -25.58
C SER A 114 -3.41 -13.37 -26.30
N LYS A 115 -4.09 -14.24 -27.05
CA LYS A 115 -5.37 -13.93 -27.72
C LYS A 115 -6.45 -13.60 -26.71
N PHE A 116 -6.57 -14.39 -25.64
CA PHE A 116 -7.56 -14.15 -24.59
C PHE A 116 -7.37 -12.78 -23.93
N LEU A 117 -6.14 -12.45 -23.52
CA LEU A 117 -5.88 -11.17 -22.83
C LEU A 117 -6.12 -9.97 -23.75
N ASN A 118 -5.71 -10.03 -25.02
CA ASN A 118 -6.01 -8.97 -25.99
C ASN A 118 -7.53 -8.79 -26.19
N HIS A 119 -8.27 -9.89 -26.36
CA HIS A 119 -9.71 -9.84 -26.49
C HIS A 119 -10.40 -9.22 -25.26
N VAL A 120 -9.95 -9.57 -24.05
CA VAL A 120 -10.45 -8.97 -22.80
C VAL A 120 -10.21 -7.46 -22.79
N VAL A 121 -8.99 -7.01 -23.13
CA VAL A 121 -8.66 -5.58 -23.17
C VAL A 121 -9.55 -4.84 -24.20
N GLU A 122 -9.71 -5.39 -25.40
CA GLU A 122 -10.52 -4.80 -26.48
C GLU A 122 -12.01 -4.74 -26.12
N SER A 123 -12.56 -5.81 -25.54
CA SER A 123 -13.97 -5.88 -25.17
C SER A 123 -14.34 -4.87 -24.08
N LYS A 124 -13.43 -4.60 -23.13
CA LYS A 124 -13.66 -3.65 -22.04
C LYS A 124 -13.65 -2.20 -22.51
N THR A 125 -12.85 -1.88 -23.52
CA THR A 125 -12.78 -0.51 -24.03
C THR A 125 -13.89 -0.18 -25.02
N LYS A 126 -14.63 -1.19 -25.51
CA LYS A 126 -15.68 -1.05 -26.54
C LYS A 126 -15.18 -0.27 -27.78
N GLY A 127 -13.88 -0.33 -28.07
CA GLY A 127 -13.25 0.45 -29.14
C GLY A 127 -13.10 1.96 -28.89
N LEU A 128 -13.62 2.48 -27.78
CA LEU A 128 -13.55 3.92 -27.43
C LEU A 128 -12.14 4.34 -26.99
N LYS A 129 -11.32 3.37 -26.55
CA LYS A 129 -10.01 3.62 -25.98
C LYS A 129 -9.05 2.50 -26.36
N LYS A 130 -7.93 2.85 -26.99
CA LYS A 130 -6.90 1.86 -27.34
C LYS A 130 -5.92 1.68 -26.17
N ILE A 131 -6.11 0.63 -25.38
CA ILE A 131 -5.15 0.22 -24.36
C ILE A 131 -4.15 -0.74 -25.02
N LYS A 132 -2.86 -0.40 -24.97
CA LYS A 132 -1.80 -1.29 -25.48
C LYS A 132 -1.49 -2.35 -24.43
N LEU A 133 -1.61 -3.63 -24.78
CA LEU A 133 -1.10 -4.75 -23.99
C LEU A 133 0.25 -5.20 -24.57
N SER A 134 1.27 -5.35 -23.74
CA SER A 134 2.57 -5.91 -24.15
C SER A 134 3.13 -6.87 -23.12
N PHE A 135 3.86 -7.86 -23.60
CA PHE A 135 4.63 -8.78 -22.77
C PHE A 135 6.11 -8.37 -22.80
N ASP A 136 6.64 -8.08 -21.63
CA ASP A 136 8.05 -7.79 -21.42
C ASP A 136 8.75 -9.09 -21.05
N ILE A 137 9.20 -9.82 -22.08
CA ILE A 137 9.81 -11.16 -21.96
C ILE A 137 11.22 -11.05 -21.37
N ASN A 138 11.42 -11.71 -20.23
CA ASN A 138 12.71 -11.79 -19.56
C ASN A 138 13.24 -13.23 -19.61
N LYS A 139 14.50 -13.39 -20.03
CA LYS A 139 15.15 -14.70 -20.14
C LYS A 139 15.59 -15.27 -18.79
N GLU A 140 15.77 -14.42 -17.78
CA GLU A 140 16.25 -14.79 -16.46
C GLU A 140 15.09 -14.92 -15.46
N ASP A 141 15.14 -15.92 -14.57
CA ASP A 141 14.25 -15.99 -13.40
C ASP A 141 14.79 -15.08 -12.28
N SER A 142 14.46 -13.79 -12.37
CA SER A 142 14.95 -12.77 -11.44
C SER A 142 13.81 -11.88 -10.98
N LEU A 143 13.72 -11.66 -9.67
CA LEU A 143 12.78 -10.69 -9.10
C LEU A 143 13.07 -9.25 -9.55
N ASN A 144 14.30 -8.97 -9.99
CA ASN A 144 14.69 -7.69 -10.55
C ASN A 144 13.96 -7.35 -11.86
N ASN A 145 13.42 -8.35 -12.57
CA ASN A 145 12.71 -8.14 -13.84
C ASN A 145 11.56 -7.14 -13.72
N ARG A 146 10.94 -7.04 -12.53
CA ARG A 146 9.85 -6.08 -12.28
C ARG A 146 10.27 -4.61 -12.34
N PHE A 147 11.56 -4.34 -12.14
CA PHE A 147 12.13 -2.99 -12.08
C PHE A 147 13.03 -2.67 -13.27
N LYS A 148 13.17 -3.60 -14.22
CA LYS A 148 13.87 -3.34 -15.46
C LYS A 148 13.20 -2.21 -16.22
N GLU A 149 13.99 -1.46 -16.96
CA GLU A 149 13.50 -0.44 -17.85
C GLU A 149 12.63 -1.09 -18.93
N ILE A 150 11.38 -0.64 -19.01
CA ILE A 150 10.38 -1.17 -19.93
C ILE A 150 10.32 -0.27 -21.16
N SER A 151 10.63 -0.84 -22.32
CA SER A 151 10.57 -0.12 -23.58
C SER A 151 9.13 0.22 -23.97
N GLY A 152 8.91 1.43 -24.49
CA GLY A 152 7.60 1.85 -25.01
C GLY A 152 6.58 2.31 -23.96
N LEU A 153 6.98 2.49 -22.69
CA LEU A 153 6.19 3.20 -21.69
C LEU A 153 6.02 4.68 -22.07
N LYS A 154 4.82 5.04 -22.53
CA LYS A 154 4.50 6.43 -22.93
C LYS A 154 4.14 7.33 -21.74
N THR A 155 3.50 6.78 -20.72
CA THR A 155 3.07 7.53 -19.53
C THR A 155 4.19 7.64 -18.51
N ASP A 156 4.25 8.76 -17.80
CA ASP A 156 5.23 8.94 -16.72
C ASP A 156 4.84 8.16 -15.46
N ALA A 157 3.54 8.05 -15.19
CA ALA A 157 3.01 7.26 -14.09
C ALA A 157 3.00 5.77 -14.42
N VAL A 158 3.56 4.99 -13.50
CA VAL A 158 3.53 3.53 -13.51
C VAL A 158 2.83 3.05 -12.24
N PHE A 159 1.72 2.33 -12.39
CA PHE A 159 1.11 1.56 -11.33
C PHE A 159 1.69 0.14 -11.35
N SER A 160 2.59 -0.18 -10.41
CA SER A 160 3.07 -1.55 -10.26
C SER A 160 2.16 -2.32 -9.31
N ILE A 161 1.73 -3.48 -9.79
CA ILE A 161 0.78 -4.35 -9.09
C ILE A 161 1.11 -5.81 -9.35
N ASP A 162 0.87 -6.69 -8.38
CA ASP A 162 0.98 -8.12 -8.62
C ASP A 162 -0.34 -8.68 -9.23
N ASP A 163 -0.23 -9.74 -10.02
CA ASP A 163 -1.36 -10.41 -10.69
C ASP A 163 -2.41 -11.01 -9.72
N ASP A 164 -2.10 -11.10 -8.43
CA ASP A 164 -2.96 -11.64 -7.37
C ASP A 164 -3.61 -10.57 -6.48
N VAL A 165 -3.46 -9.28 -6.80
CA VAL A 165 -4.04 -8.17 -6.01
C VAL A 165 -4.94 -7.28 -6.86
N ILE A 166 -6.18 -7.10 -6.40
CA ILE A 166 -7.19 -6.27 -7.04
C ILE A 166 -7.61 -5.13 -6.10
N PHE A 167 -7.37 -3.89 -6.54
CA PHE A 167 -7.95 -2.69 -5.94
C PHE A 167 -9.08 -2.15 -6.82
N PRO A 168 -10.19 -1.65 -6.24
CA PRO A 168 -11.24 -0.98 -7.02
C PRO A 168 -10.68 0.13 -7.90
N CYS A 169 -11.20 0.31 -9.12
CA CYS A 169 -10.70 1.36 -10.01
C CYS A 169 -10.81 2.75 -9.36
N SER A 170 -11.85 3.03 -8.58
CA SER A 170 -11.98 4.30 -7.84
C SER A 170 -10.78 4.58 -6.91
N SER A 171 -10.29 3.57 -6.20
CA SER A 171 -9.10 3.68 -5.34
C SER A 171 -7.83 3.88 -6.16
N VAL A 172 -7.71 3.21 -7.30
CA VAL A 172 -6.56 3.36 -8.21
C VAL A 172 -6.54 4.76 -8.83
N GLU A 173 -7.68 5.27 -9.30
CA GLU A 173 -7.80 6.62 -9.85
C GLU A 173 -7.53 7.68 -8.77
N PHE A 174 -8.00 7.46 -7.53
CA PHE A 174 -7.68 8.34 -6.42
C PHE A 174 -6.17 8.37 -6.13
N ALA A 175 -5.53 7.20 -6.02
CA ALA A 175 -4.08 7.12 -5.80
C ALA A 175 -3.30 7.75 -6.96
N PHE A 176 -3.78 7.61 -8.20
CA PHE A 176 -3.19 8.28 -9.35
C PHE A 176 -3.27 9.81 -9.22
N LYS A 177 -4.44 10.36 -8.85
CA LYS A 177 -4.59 11.81 -8.59
C LYS A 177 -3.67 12.30 -7.48
N VAL A 178 -3.52 11.53 -6.40
CA VAL A 178 -2.56 11.85 -5.32
C VAL A 178 -1.13 11.83 -5.87
N TRP A 179 -0.76 10.83 -6.66
CA TRP A 179 0.56 10.78 -7.30
C TRP A 179 0.80 11.98 -8.22
N GLN A 180 -0.21 12.46 -8.95
CA GLN A 180 -0.08 13.65 -9.79
C GLN A 180 0.30 14.91 -8.99
N SER A 181 -0.08 14.99 -7.71
CA SER A 181 0.31 16.09 -6.82
C SER A 181 1.76 16.01 -6.32
N ALA A 182 2.35 14.80 -6.34
CA ALA A 182 3.73 14.56 -5.96
C ALA A 182 4.39 13.50 -6.88
N PRO A 183 4.67 13.82 -8.17
CA PRO A 183 5.10 12.82 -9.16
C PRO A 183 6.45 12.15 -8.85
N ASP A 184 7.27 12.78 -8.01
CA ASP A 184 8.54 12.25 -7.53
C ASP A 184 8.39 11.32 -6.32
N ALA A 185 7.23 11.29 -5.67
CA ALA A 185 6.96 10.37 -4.58
C ALA A 185 6.41 9.03 -5.09
N MET A 186 6.53 8.00 -4.26
CA MET A 186 5.79 6.76 -4.43
C MET A 186 4.48 6.82 -3.62
N VAL A 187 3.36 6.55 -4.27
CA VAL A 187 2.02 6.57 -3.66
C VAL A 187 1.41 5.18 -3.76
N GLY A 188 1.08 4.53 -2.65
CA GLY A 188 0.60 3.15 -2.69
C GLY A 188 -0.11 2.68 -1.44
N PHE A 189 -0.56 1.45 -1.48
CA PHE A 189 -1.52 0.89 -0.52
C PHE A 189 -0.89 0.05 0.59
N VAL A 190 0.41 -0.20 0.52
CA VAL A 190 1.09 -1.17 1.39
C VAL A 190 2.23 -0.48 2.15
N PRO A 191 1.92 0.22 3.26
CA PRO A 191 2.92 0.91 4.05
C PRO A 191 3.75 -0.04 4.90
N ARG A 192 5.00 0.34 5.16
CA ARG A 192 5.96 -0.35 6.04
C ARG A 192 6.76 0.67 6.84
N ALA A 193 7.31 0.22 7.96
CA ALA A 193 8.15 1.03 8.83
C ALA A 193 9.54 0.42 8.97
N HIS A 194 10.54 1.24 9.28
CA HIS A 194 11.80 0.77 9.84
C HIS A 194 12.12 1.58 11.10
N TRP A 195 12.87 0.99 12.02
CA TRP A 195 13.39 1.70 13.19
C TRP A 195 14.80 1.21 13.51
N VAL A 196 15.56 2.07 14.19
CA VAL A 196 16.89 1.70 14.71
C VAL A 196 16.70 0.70 15.83
N ASP A 197 17.35 -0.46 15.71
CA ASP A 197 17.41 -1.45 16.78
C ASP A 197 18.43 -1.01 17.83
N LYS A 198 17.91 -0.50 18.95
CA LYS A 198 18.74 -0.04 20.07
C LYS A 198 19.17 -1.18 21.01
N SER A 199 18.68 -2.41 20.81
CA SER A 199 18.88 -3.52 21.74
C SER A 199 20.34 -3.99 21.83
N GLN A 200 21.13 -3.81 20.76
CA GLN A 200 22.52 -4.27 20.71
C GLN A 200 23.57 -3.18 20.99
N GLY A 201 23.16 -1.95 21.34
CA GLY A 201 24.08 -0.82 21.53
C GLY A 201 24.82 -0.37 20.26
N LYS A 202 24.60 -1.04 19.12
CA LYS A 202 25.13 -0.69 17.80
C LYS A 202 24.11 0.20 17.09
N LYS A 203 24.52 1.39 16.63
CA LYS A 203 23.64 2.37 15.97
C LYS A 203 23.26 2.02 14.52
N ASP A 204 23.74 0.88 14.02
CA ASP A 204 23.76 0.58 12.59
C ASP A 204 22.78 -0.53 12.17
N TYR A 205 21.97 -1.04 13.09
CA TYR A 205 20.97 -2.07 12.80
C TYR A 205 19.58 -1.48 12.71
N TYR A 206 18.86 -1.87 11.66
CA TYR A 206 17.48 -1.48 11.42
C TYR A 206 16.58 -2.70 11.48
N THR A 207 15.44 -2.57 12.15
CA THR A 207 14.38 -3.58 12.12
C THR A 207 13.30 -3.16 11.13
N TYR A 208 12.79 -4.13 10.37
CA TYR A 208 11.68 -3.93 9.44
C TYR A 208 10.33 -4.23 10.10
N GLY A 209 9.38 -3.31 9.92
CA GLY A 209 8.03 -3.35 10.46
C GLY A 209 6.95 -3.52 9.41
N GLY A 210 6.06 -4.47 9.67
CA GLY A 210 4.87 -4.75 8.86
C GLY A 210 3.67 -3.84 9.17
N TRP A 211 2.51 -4.27 8.70
CA TRP A 211 1.22 -3.57 8.90
C TRP A 211 0.91 -3.29 10.37
N TRP A 212 1.16 -4.25 11.25
CA TRP A 212 0.89 -4.11 12.68
C TRP A 212 1.68 -2.94 13.29
N SER A 213 2.97 -2.82 12.94
CA SER A 213 3.80 -1.69 13.39
C SER A 213 3.22 -0.36 12.93
N VAL A 214 2.89 -0.24 11.64
CA VAL A 214 2.31 0.98 11.07
C VAL A 214 0.97 1.33 11.74
N TRP A 215 0.12 0.33 12.00
CA TRP A 215 -1.17 0.52 12.63
C TRP A 215 -1.04 1.07 14.06
N TRP A 216 -0.13 0.51 14.87
CA TRP A 216 0.04 0.94 16.26
C TRP A 216 0.77 2.26 16.40
N THR A 217 1.77 2.54 15.55
CA THR A 217 2.53 3.78 15.64
C THR A 217 1.87 4.94 14.90
N GLY A 218 0.96 4.65 13.96
CA GLY A 218 0.40 5.65 13.05
C GLY A 218 1.42 6.23 12.07
N THR A 219 2.61 5.62 11.96
CA THR A 219 3.72 6.14 11.15
C THR A 219 4.27 5.05 10.23
N TYR A 220 4.71 5.48 9.05
CA TYR A 220 5.39 4.62 8.08
C TYR A 220 6.55 5.39 7.45
N SER A 221 7.51 4.65 6.91
CA SER A 221 8.73 5.21 6.31
C SER A 221 8.98 4.66 4.93
N MET A 222 8.13 3.76 4.44
CA MET A 222 8.27 3.01 3.20
C MET A 222 6.88 2.66 2.66
N VAL A 223 6.78 2.58 1.34
CA VAL A 223 5.61 2.01 0.64
C VAL A 223 6.13 0.88 -0.25
N LEU A 224 5.48 -0.28 -0.25
CA LEU A 224 5.90 -1.38 -1.12
C LEU A 224 5.40 -1.14 -2.56
N SER A 225 6.30 -1.27 -3.52
CA SER A 225 5.97 -1.15 -4.95
C SER A 225 5.12 -2.31 -5.50
N LYS A 226 4.73 -3.30 -4.67
CA LYS A 226 3.76 -4.34 -5.03
C LYS A 226 2.36 -3.76 -5.31
N ALA A 227 2.05 -2.56 -4.83
CA ALA A 227 0.78 -1.88 -5.11
C ALA A 227 0.96 -0.37 -4.96
N ALA A 228 1.69 0.23 -5.90
CA ALA A 228 2.02 1.65 -5.84
C ALA A 228 2.22 2.29 -7.21
N PHE A 229 1.89 3.58 -7.27
CA PHE A 229 2.28 4.51 -8.31
C PHE A 229 3.68 5.06 -8.04
N PHE A 230 4.49 5.09 -9.09
CA PHE A 230 5.77 5.79 -9.11
C PHE A 230 6.08 6.28 -10.53
N ASN A 231 7.08 7.17 -10.66
CA ASN A 231 7.51 7.66 -11.96
C ASN A 231 8.37 6.63 -12.70
N LYS A 232 8.14 6.43 -14.01
CA LYS A 232 8.92 5.51 -14.87
C LYS A 232 10.43 5.74 -14.79
N LYS A 233 10.89 6.96 -14.48
CA LYS A 233 12.32 7.26 -14.30
C LYS A 233 12.99 6.33 -13.29
N TYR A 234 12.26 5.87 -12.27
CA TYR A 234 12.80 4.96 -11.27
C TYR A 234 13.11 3.56 -11.82
N LEU A 235 12.44 3.10 -12.88
CA LEU A 235 12.82 1.87 -13.60
C LEU A 235 14.15 2.04 -14.32
N ARG A 236 14.34 3.18 -14.99
CA ARG A 236 15.60 3.53 -15.66
C ARG A 236 16.75 3.64 -14.65
N LEU A 237 16.53 4.35 -13.54
CA LEU A 237 17.51 4.51 -12.46
C LEU A 237 17.91 3.15 -11.86
N TYR A 238 16.92 2.30 -11.55
CA TYR A 238 17.17 0.96 -11.03
C TYR A 238 17.97 0.10 -12.01
N THR A 239 17.67 0.20 -13.30
CA THR A 239 18.32 -0.61 -14.33
C THR A 239 19.77 -0.17 -14.56
N ASN A 240 19.95 1.14 -14.79
CA ASN A 240 21.17 1.70 -15.37
C ASN A 240 22.12 2.30 -14.33
N GLU A 241 21.60 2.81 -13.22
CA GLU A 241 22.41 3.57 -12.25
C GLU A 241 22.62 2.80 -10.94
N MET A 242 21.72 1.89 -10.58
CA MET A 242 21.85 1.11 -9.35
C MET A 242 23.09 0.20 -9.38
N PRO A 243 23.95 0.24 -8.34
CA PRO A 243 25.11 -0.62 -8.22
C PRO A 243 24.77 -2.10 -8.40
N ALA A 244 25.61 -2.83 -9.13
CA ALA A 244 25.42 -4.26 -9.38
C ALA A 244 25.35 -5.08 -8.08
N SER A 245 26.14 -4.72 -7.07
CA SER A 245 26.14 -5.35 -5.74
C SER A 245 24.77 -5.35 -5.07
N ILE A 246 23.99 -4.28 -5.26
CA ILE A 246 22.64 -4.15 -4.72
C ILE A 246 21.66 -5.06 -5.48
N LYS A 247 21.74 -5.08 -6.82
CA LYS A 247 20.92 -5.99 -7.65
C LYS A 247 21.23 -7.46 -7.36
N GLU A 248 22.50 -7.80 -7.14
CA GLU A 248 22.94 -9.12 -6.71
C GLU A 248 22.44 -9.48 -5.32
N PHE A 249 22.47 -8.52 -4.38
CA PHE A 249 21.92 -8.73 -3.04
C PHE A 249 20.44 -9.07 -3.08
N VAL A 250 19.66 -8.39 -3.92
CA VAL A 250 18.24 -8.69 -4.16
C VAL A 250 18.04 -10.08 -4.77
N THR A 251 18.88 -10.46 -5.74
CA THR A 251 18.83 -11.80 -6.36
C THR A 251 19.07 -12.90 -5.31
N LYS A 252 20.04 -12.69 -4.41
CA LYS A 252 20.35 -13.61 -3.30
C LYS A 252 19.29 -13.59 -2.20
N ASN A 253 18.72 -12.42 -1.91
CA ASN A 253 17.79 -12.17 -0.81
C ASN A 253 16.43 -11.70 -1.34
N ARG A 254 15.65 -12.63 -1.86
CA ARG A 254 14.38 -12.39 -2.55
C ARG A 254 13.38 -11.49 -1.79
N PHE A 255 13.46 -11.42 -0.45
CA PHE A 255 12.54 -10.64 0.39
C PHE A 255 12.83 -9.13 0.48
N VAL A 256 14.02 -8.66 0.09
CA VAL A 256 14.43 -7.24 0.27
C VAL A 256 14.18 -6.36 -0.95
N LEU A 257 13.68 -6.95 -2.04
CA LEU A 257 13.45 -6.32 -3.34
C LEU A 257 12.77 -4.94 -3.23
N TYR A 258 11.67 -4.86 -2.48
CA TYR A 258 10.87 -3.64 -2.36
C TYR A 258 11.56 -2.54 -1.54
N LEU A 259 12.34 -2.92 -0.52
CA LEU A 259 13.14 -1.98 0.27
C LEU A 259 14.22 -1.34 -0.59
N VAL A 260 14.88 -2.14 -1.41
CA VAL A 260 15.95 -1.66 -2.30
C VAL A 260 15.41 -0.71 -3.37
N PHE A 261 14.27 -1.04 -3.98
CA PHE A 261 13.62 -0.14 -4.92
C PHE A 261 13.17 1.16 -4.26
N TYR A 262 12.63 1.09 -3.03
CA TYR A 262 12.31 2.28 -2.24
C TYR A 262 13.53 3.16 -2.02
N LEU A 263 14.68 2.60 -1.68
CA LEU A 263 15.92 3.37 -1.55
C LEU A 263 16.32 4.04 -2.88
N ALA A 264 16.09 3.40 -4.03
CA ALA A 264 16.27 4.05 -5.34
C ALA A 264 15.39 5.31 -5.48
N THR A 265 14.15 5.24 -5.00
CA THR A 265 13.22 6.38 -5.06
C THR A 265 13.62 7.50 -4.10
N VAL A 266 14.05 7.16 -2.87
CA VAL A 266 14.42 8.14 -1.84
C VAL A 266 15.78 8.76 -2.06
N SER A 267 16.79 7.99 -2.47
CA SER A 267 18.14 8.52 -2.73
C SER A 267 18.12 9.59 -3.82
N VAL A 268 17.25 9.45 -4.82
CA VAL A 268 17.10 10.44 -5.89
C VAL A 268 16.40 11.70 -5.38
N ILE A 269 15.35 11.58 -4.56
CA ILE A 269 14.72 12.73 -3.90
C ILE A 269 15.77 13.43 -3.03
N PHE A 270 16.51 12.70 -2.21
CA PHE A 270 17.50 13.27 -1.30
C PHE A 270 18.66 13.97 -2.04
N ILE A 271 19.19 13.37 -3.12
CA ILE A 271 20.24 13.98 -3.96
C ILE A 271 19.71 15.24 -4.66
N GLN A 272 18.46 15.22 -5.14
CA GLN A 272 17.87 16.35 -5.86
C GLN A 272 17.55 17.51 -4.90
N TRP A 273 17.14 17.21 -3.66
CA TRP A 273 17.00 18.19 -2.58
C TRP A 273 18.36 18.71 -2.08
N LEU A 274 19.37 17.85 -1.97
CA LEU A 274 20.73 18.26 -1.61
C LEU A 274 21.33 19.19 -2.67
N LEU A 275 21.18 18.87 -3.95
CA LEU A 275 21.59 19.73 -5.06
C LEU A 275 20.82 21.06 -5.07
N PHE A 276 19.51 21.04 -4.81
CA PHE A 276 18.71 22.26 -4.69
C PHE A 276 19.17 23.15 -3.53
N PHE A 277 19.47 22.56 -2.37
CA PHE A 277 20.04 23.27 -1.22
C PHE A 277 21.43 23.84 -1.53
N LEU A 278 22.32 23.07 -2.14
CA LEU A 278 23.65 23.52 -2.53
C LEU A 278 23.60 24.64 -3.58
N ILE A 279 22.63 24.62 -4.50
CA ILE A 279 22.39 25.69 -5.47
C ILE A 279 21.86 26.96 -4.78
N LEU A 280 20.92 26.83 -3.85
CA LEU A 280 20.41 27.96 -3.06
C LEU A 280 21.51 28.59 -2.20
N GLU A 281 22.35 27.78 -1.57
CA GLU A 281 23.49 28.24 -0.78
C GLU A 281 24.54 28.93 -1.66
N TRP A 282 24.80 28.41 -2.87
CA TRP A 282 25.67 29.05 -3.86
C TRP A 282 25.13 30.39 -4.36
N ILE A 283 23.82 30.50 -4.62
CA ILE A 283 23.17 31.77 -5.01
C ILE A 283 23.24 32.79 -3.87
N HIS A 284 23.00 32.36 -2.63
CA HIS A 284 23.08 33.21 -1.44
C HIS A 284 24.52 33.68 -1.14
N GLN A 285 25.54 32.92 -1.53
CA GLN A 285 26.95 33.35 -1.40
C GLN A 285 27.42 34.28 -2.53
N LYS A 286 26.64 34.40 -3.62
CA LYS A 286 26.97 35.17 -4.83
C LYS A 286 26.18 36.47 -4.98
N LEU A 287 25.16 36.69 -4.15
CA LEU A 287 24.38 37.93 -4.00
C LEU A 287 24.81 38.65 -2.72
#